data_AF-A0A2U8WB10-F1
#
_entry.id   AF-A0A2U8WB10-F1
#
_cell.length_a   1.000
_cell.length_b   1.000
_cell.length_c   1.000
_cell.angle_alpha   90.00
_cell.angle_beta   90.00
_cell.angle_gamma   90.00
#
_symmetry.space_group_name_H-M   'P 1'
#
loop_
_entity.id
_entity.type
_entity.pdbx_description
1 polymer ?
#
loop_
_entity_poly.entity_id
_entity_poly.type
_entity_poly.pdbx_seq_one_letter_code
_entity_poly.pdbx_strand_id
1 'polypeptide(L)'
;MAAANRQNTDILFRRADEAWRAEMIQRHGETAVARLRYTPEARGEPGSRLRQAYNARERAYQLWIRARGLGDFRHAPRRSAAGPEPVPAPLDA
;
A
#
# COMPACT_ATOMS: atom_id res chain seq x y z
N MET A 1 -23.57 -12.94 3.18
CA MET A 1 -22.93 -11.92 4.05
C MET A 1 -21.51 -11.53 3.61
N ALA A 2 -20.61 -12.46 3.22
CA ALA A 2 -19.23 -12.12 2.84
C ALA A 2 -19.10 -11.20 1.59
N ALA A 3 -19.96 -11.36 0.58
CA ALA A 3 -19.95 -10.52 -0.62
C ALA A 3 -20.29 -9.03 -0.35
N ALA A 4 -21.27 -8.79 0.52
CA ALA A 4 -21.66 -7.44 0.96
C ALA A 4 -20.54 -6.75 1.76
N ASN A 5 -19.82 -7.51 2.60
CA ASN A 5 -18.67 -7.00 3.34
C ASN A 5 -17.53 -6.58 2.39
N ARG A 6 -17.27 -7.37 1.33
CA ARG A 6 -16.29 -6.99 0.29
C ARG A 6 -16.69 -5.70 -0.42
N GLN A 7 -17.91 -5.62 -0.95
CA GLN A 7 -18.40 -4.41 -1.64
C GLN A 7 -18.32 -3.15 -0.78
N ASN A 8 -18.66 -3.25 0.51
CA ASN A 8 -18.52 -2.13 1.44
C ASN A 8 -17.05 -1.70 1.59
N THR A 9 -16.12 -2.64 1.73
CA THR A 9 -14.69 -2.31 1.83
C THR A 9 -14.11 -1.72 0.53
N ASP A 10 -14.61 -2.13 -0.65
CA ASP A 10 -14.21 -1.52 -1.92
C ASP A 10 -14.65 -0.06 -2.02
N ILE A 11 -15.91 0.23 -1.67
CA ILE A 11 -16.45 1.60 -1.71
C ILE A 11 -15.69 2.49 -0.72
N LEU A 12 -15.43 2.00 0.48
CA LEU A 12 -14.66 2.72 1.51
C LEU A 12 -13.23 3.00 1.02
N PHE A 13 -12.56 2.00 0.45
CA PHE A 13 -11.20 2.17 -0.05
C PHE A 13 -11.15 3.16 -1.23
N ARG A 14 -12.07 3.04 -2.19
CA ARG A 14 -12.13 3.93 -3.35
C ARG A 14 -12.34 5.38 -2.94
N ARG A 15 -13.30 5.66 -2.05
CA ARG A 15 -13.56 7.03 -1.56
C ARG A 15 -12.36 7.60 -0.81
N ALA A 16 -11.70 6.80 0.01
CA ALA A 16 -10.50 7.23 0.72
C ALA A 16 -9.30 7.45 -0.21
N ASP A 17 -9.12 6.62 -1.25
CA ASP A 17 -8.07 6.80 -2.26
C ASP A 17 -8.32 8.06 -3.10
N GLU A 18 -9.57 8.33 -3.51
CA GLU A 18 -9.96 9.55 -4.23
C GLU A 18 -9.69 10.82 -3.41
N ALA A 19 -10.06 10.84 -2.13
CA ALA A 19 -9.77 11.97 -1.23
C ALA A 19 -8.26 12.20 -1.05
N TRP A 20 -7.49 11.12 -0.87
CA TRP A 20 -6.03 11.19 -0.77
C TRP A 20 -5.39 11.68 -2.09
N ARG A 21 -5.89 11.21 -3.24
CA ARG A 21 -5.43 11.66 -4.56
C ARG A 21 -5.71 13.14 -4.78
N ALA A 22 -6.88 13.63 -4.41
CA ALA A 22 -7.21 15.05 -4.54
C ALA A 22 -6.22 15.94 -3.75
N GLU A 23 -5.92 15.57 -2.50
CA GLU A 23 -4.92 16.28 -1.68
C GLU A 23 -3.50 16.20 -2.26
N MET A 24 -3.12 15.04 -2.81
CA MET A 24 -1.82 14.86 -3.47
C MET A 24 -1.71 15.70 -4.75
N ILE A 25 -2.75 15.75 -5.57
CA ILE A 25 -2.80 16.54 -6.80
C ILE A 25 -2.68 18.02 -6.46
N GLN A 26 -3.42 18.49 -5.44
CA GLN A 26 -3.35 19.89 -5.00
C GLN A 26 -1.97 20.30 -4.50
N ARG A 27 -1.22 19.39 -3.85
CA ARG A 27 0.08 19.71 -3.24
C ARG A 27 1.28 19.48 -4.15
N HIS A 28 1.24 18.43 -4.95
CA HIS A 28 2.41 17.92 -5.68
C HIS A 28 2.16 17.78 -7.19
N GLY A 29 0.93 18.01 -7.65
CA GLY A 29 0.52 17.78 -9.04
C GLY A 29 0.17 16.32 -9.34
N GLU A 30 -0.54 16.11 -10.43
CA GLU A 30 -1.08 14.80 -10.83
C GLU A 30 -0.01 13.75 -11.10
N THR A 31 1.10 14.16 -11.74
CA THR A 31 2.22 13.28 -12.06
C THR A 31 2.93 12.75 -10.81
N ALA A 32 2.89 13.50 -9.70
CA ALA A 32 3.51 13.11 -8.45
C ALA A 32 2.73 12.05 -7.68
N VAL A 33 1.43 11.88 -7.94
CA VAL A 33 0.58 10.91 -7.23
C VAL A 33 1.10 9.49 -7.35
N ALA A 34 1.44 9.05 -8.56
CA ALA A 34 1.95 7.68 -8.79
C ALA A 34 3.37 7.52 -8.25
N ARG A 35 4.22 8.55 -8.44
CA ARG A 35 5.62 8.55 -8.01
C ARG A 35 5.78 8.51 -6.50
N LEU A 36 4.98 9.29 -5.78
CA LEU A 36 5.09 9.47 -4.33
C LEU A 36 4.19 8.50 -3.55
N ARG A 37 3.31 7.72 -4.20
CA ARG A 37 2.26 6.90 -3.54
C ARG A 37 2.71 6.05 -2.34
N TYR A 38 3.96 5.59 -2.36
CA TYR A 38 4.55 4.72 -1.34
C TYR A 38 5.70 5.38 -0.57
N THR A 39 5.95 6.68 -0.79
CA THR A 39 7.01 7.42 -0.11
C THR A 39 6.48 8.11 1.16
N PRO A 40 7.36 8.55 2.08
CA PRO A 40 6.95 9.26 3.29
C PRO A 40 6.18 10.55 3.01
N GLU A 41 6.49 11.25 1.92
CA GLU A 41 5.88 12.52 1.53
C GLU A 41 4.37 12.35 1.26
N ALA A 42 3.96 11.23 0.66
CA ALA A 42 2.55 10.92 0.45
C ALA A 42 1.73 10.73 1.72
N ARG A 43 2.40 10.55 2.87
CA ARG A 43 1.73 10.45 4.17
C ARG A 43 1.27 11.81 4.68
N GLY A 44 1.88 12.89 4.20
CA GLY A 44 1.67 14.24 4.70
C GLY A 44 2.14 14.46 6.14
N GLU A 45 2.26 15.74 6.48
CA GLU A 45 2.66 16.19 7.82
C GLU A 45 1.61 15.87 8.88
N PRO A 46 2.00 15.57 10.14
CA PRO A 46 1.07 15.43 11.26
C PRO A 46 0.06 16.58 11.32
N GLY A 47 -1.23 16.24 11.50
CA GLY A 47 -2.31 17.22 11.55
C GLY A 47 -2.82 17.74 10.19
N SER A 48 -2.09 17.53 9.10
CA SER A 48 -2.52 17.97 7.77
C SER A 48 -3.73 17.19 7.23
N ARG A 49 -4.49 17.80 6.32
CA ARG A 49 -5.57 17.10 5.59
C ARG A 49 -5.06 15.89 4.81
N LEU A 50 -3.86 16.01 4.20
CA LEU A 50 -3.20 14.89 3.53
C LEU A 50 -2.94 13.72 4.49
N ARG A 51 -2.51 14.00 5.73
CA ARG A 51 -2.32 12.98 6.77
C ARG A 51 -3.62 12.29 7.17
N GLN A 52 -4.70 13.06 7.30
CA GLN A 52 -6.02 12.49 7.60
C GLN A 52 -6.51 11.59 6.46
N ALA A 53 -6.38 12.05 5.21
CA ALA A 53 -6.75 11.27 4.02
C ALA A 53 -5.89 10.00 3.87
N TYR A 54 -4.59 10.09 4.13
CA TYR A 54 -3.68 8.94 4.14
C TYR A 54 -4.10 7.91 5.20
N ASN A 55 -4.37 8.35 6.43
CA ASN A 55 -4.80 7.47 7.51
C ASN A 55 -6.15 6.80 7.21
N ALA A 56 -7.09 7.52 6.60
CA ALA A 56 -8.37 6.96 6.17
C ALA A 56 -8.17 5.88 5.10
N ARG A 57 -7.28 6.13 4.13
CA ARG A 57 -6.91 5.18 3.08
C ARG A 57 -6.23 3.94 3.64
N GLU A 58 -5.32 4.10 4.61
CA GLU A 58 -4.66 2.99 5.32
C GLU A 58 -5.68 2.09 6.03
N ARG A 59 -6.60 2.68 6.80
CA ARG A 59 -7.66 1.92 7.50
C ARG A 59 -8.56 1.18 6.52
N ALA A 60 -8.98 1.84 5.44
CA ALA A 60 -9.82 1.22 4.42
C ALA A 60 -9.09 0.08 3.69
N TYR A 61 -7.79 0.23 3.43
CA TYR A 61 -6.97 -0.84 2.84
C TYR A 61 -6.86 -2.05 3.77
N GLN A 62 -6.61 -1.83 5.07
CA GLN A 62 -6.55 -2.93 6.05
C GLN A 62 -7.87 -3.70 6.13
N LEU A 63 -9.01 -3.01 6.08
CA LEU A 63 -10.31 -3.65 6.00
C LEU A 63 -10.49 -4.44 4.69
N TRP A 64 -10.05 -3.87 3.57
CA TRP A 64 -10.14 -4.47 2.24
C TRP A 64 -9.32 -5.76 2.12
N ILE A 65 -8.07 -5.80 2.61
CA ILE A 65 -7.24 -7.01 2.63
C ILE A 65 -7.81 -8.05 3.59
N ARG A 66 -8.30 -7.63 4.77
CA ARG A 66 -8.89 -8.54 5.77
C ARG A 66 -10.16 -9.20 5.25
N ALA A 67 -11.02 -8.47 4.54
CA ALA A 67 -12.22 -9.01 3.90
C ALA A 67 -11.94 -10.03 2.77
N ARG A 68 -10.69 -10.10 2.30
CA ARG A 68 -10.23 -10.99 1.23
C ARG A 68 -9.27 -12.09 1.71
N GLY A 69 -8.85 -12.06 2.97
CA GLY A 69 -7.81 -12.96 3.47
C GLY A 69 -6.44 -12.72 2.83
N LEU A 70 -6.17 -11.48 2.40
CA LEU A 70 -4.91 -11.08 1.77
C LEU A 70 -3.95 -10.49 2.80
N GLY A 71 -2.64 -10.66 2.56
CA GLY A 71 -1.58 -9.95 3.29
C GLY A 71 -1.37 -8.53 2.74
N ASP A 72 -0.64 -7.68 3.47
CA ASP A 72 -0.24 -6.36 2.96
C ASP A 72 0.90 -6.51 1.97
N PHE A 73 0.60 -6.33 0.68
CA PHE A 73 1.58 -6.45 -0.40
C PHE A 73 2.36 -5.16 -0.66
N ARG A 74 2.01 -4.04 -0.02
CA ARG A 74 2.68 -2.74 -0.25
C ARG A 74 4.05 -2.67 0.40
N HIS A 75 4.30 -3.54 1.38
CA HIS A 75 5.54 -3.66 2.13
C HIS A 75 6.18 -5.04 2.03
N ALA A 76 5.72 -5.88 1.09
CA ALA A 76 6.41 -7.14 0.83
C ALA A 76 7.88 -6.80 0.51
N PRO A 77 8.85 -7.30 1.30
CA PRO A 77 10.23 -7.14 0.91
C PRO A 77 10.34 -7.70 -0.50
N ARG A 78 11.02 -6.99 -1.42
CA ARG A 78 11.52 -7.66 -2.61
C ARG A 78 12.21 -8.88 -2.07
N ARG A 79 11.66 -10.08 -2.32
CA ARG A 79 12.32 -11.34 -2.01
C ARG A 79 13.67 -11.19 -2.71
N SER A 80 14.71 -10.93 -1.93
CA SER A 80 16.06 -10.81 -2.45
C SER A 80 16.23 -12.05 -3.28
N ALA A 81 16.45 -11.86 -4.57
CA ALA A 81 16.98 -12.90 -5.43
C ALA A 81 18.42 -13.14 -4.93
N ALA A 82 18.55 -13.73 -3.74
CA ALA A 82 19.68 -14.59 -3.46
C ALA A 82 19.53 -15.69 -4.52
N GLY A 83 20.36 -15.62 -5.55
CA GLY A 83 20.51 -16.69 -6.50
C GLY A 83 20.75 -18.01 -5.74
N PRO A 84 20.50 -19.17 -6.37
CA PRO A 84 20.75 -20.45 -5.73
C PRO A 84 22.16 -20.41 -5.14
N GLU A 85 22.28 -20.63 -3.83
CA GLU A 85 23.58 -20.71 -3.18
C GLU A 85 24.46 -21.68 -3.99
N PRO A 86 25.70 -21.30 -4.33
CA PRO A 86 26.60 -22.23 -4.99
C PRO A 86 26.79 -23.42 -4.03
N VAL A 87 26.33 -24.59 -4.46
CA VAL A 87 26.55 -25.86 -3.78
C VAL A 87 28.07 -26.01 -3.59
N PRO A 88 28.61 -26.11 -2.37
CA PRO A 88 30.03 -26.34 -2.20
C PRO A 88 30.38 -27.70 -2.83
N ALA A 89 31.39 -27.70 -3.70
CA ALA A 89 31.89 -28.92 -4.33
C ALA A 89 32.31 -29.93 -3.25
N PRO A 90 32.05 -31.23 -3.45
CA PRO A 90 32.51 -32.24 -2.51
C PRO A 90 34.03 -32.23 -2.47
N LEU A 91 34.59 -32.08 -1.27
CA LEU A 91 36.02 -32.28 -1.03
C LEU A 91 36.27 -33.78 -1.16
N ASP A 92 37.11 -34.17 -2.13
CA ASP A 92 37.54 -35.55 -2.36
C ASP A 92 37.93 -36.27 -1.05
N ALA A 93 37.47 -37.52 -0.93
CA ALA A 93 37.88 -38.50 0.07
C ALA A 93 38.25 -39.81 -0.60
#